data_AF-A0A835ZBV4-F1
#
_entry.id   AF-A0A835ZBV4-F1
#
_cell.length_a   1.000
_cell.length_b   1.000
_cell.length_c   1.000
_cell.angle_alpha   90.00
_cell.angle_beta   90.00
_cell.angle_gamma   90.00
#
_symmetry.space_group_name_H-M   'P 1'
#
loop_
_entity.id
_entity.type
_entity.pdbx_description
1 polymer ?
#
loop_
_entity_poly.entity_id
_entity_poly.type
_entity_poly.pdbx_seq_one_letter_code
_entity_poly.pdbx_strand_id
1 'polypeptide(L)'
;MECLNSFQQLQPCLCPEVVKDDVLDWLLAHKDVVDHMDKKTRPGRDMERRSKEKGGEFIPKAIFKDSLYTQLAKYKARPLINGARIVKFGYPQNAPIKEGRLYAMGPSLQYFPKRVRAMLVCGVLKDFDTENSQPRIVEMLAKKWNIPCTVLSDYIENREDRLTKLARAQGVIRDEAKHMVNIVLCGGWPTLPVGNKGRRSKIVSVWLTKLRGDICAIVDALLIREDAPYNELYVAATNLKPKDKNEYSALSYLAGAVENSILRVMRQFAMQNIGETACSTIIIDGCMIYGTVPANFEVDPMFDAYDSDDEEGSGEPDLFVTFDIGASEADIICVCAGMGEGKTYCTMDATVMYVGLGKTVCCVTQRRQMVKTLGQELTARGITWAKYDVYNRSGVIEMGPVFQVMIIDYESLWRLQNGKYDLVISDEYRSIITAMNSRTNGSRKALNYDCYEQLITMSDKNVLLDAMSSIDSSVRDTLSDFAAKRASARVVACISMAKEAEGRGDYHTAEATKWTRAVLDVSGAILKEVEWGEPKLHLIRRDVKHADFDHALMRMCADAAKRRHVGVACCSKRTAEAVASVLDQYAGASGGVGVWISDSGNHDELEDLQAAWDQ
;
A
#
# COMPACT_ATOMS: atom_id res chain seq x y z
N MET A 1 -7.11 32.31 13.50
CA MET A 1 -6.12 33.21 14.16
C MET A 1 -6.79 34.11 15.20
N GLU A 2 -7.92 34.76 14.89
CA GLU A 2 -8.67 35.56 15.89
C GLU A 2 -9.09 34.72 17.11
N CYS A 3 -9.54 33.47 16.90
CA CYS A 3 -9.75 32.52 18.00
C CYS A 3 -8.51 32.27 18.86
N LEU A 4 -7.27 32.35 18.32
CA LEU A 4 -6.06 32.01 19.08
C LEU A 4 -5.73 33.01 20.17
N ASN A 5 -6.01 34.30 19.92
CA ASN A 5 -5.70 35.37 20.85
C ASN A 5 -6.62 35.37 22.09
N SER A 6 -7.77 34.70 22.03
CA SER A 6 -8.73 34.59 23.14
C SER A 6 -8.48 33.41 24.10
N PHE A 7 -7.50 32.54 23.86
CA PHE A 7 -7.35 31.26 24.58
C PHE A 7 -6.22 31.19 25.63
N GLN A 8 -5.72 32.33 26.14
CA GLN A 8 -4.56 32.38 27.05
C GLN A 8 -4.83 31.89 28.50
N GLN A 9 -6.05 31.53 28.89
CA GLN A 9 -6.34 30.99 30.22
C GLN A 9 -7.19 29.73 30.14
N LEU A 10 -6.58 28.55 29.97
CA LEU A 10 -7.34 27.31 30.01
C LEU A 10 -6.70 26.25 30.90
N GLN A 11 -7.56 25.74 31.79
CA GLN A 11 -7.37 24.63 32.71
C GLN A 11 -7.02 23.34 31.96
N PRO A 12 -6.43 22.35 32.63
CA PRO A 12 -6.22 21.02 32.07
C PRO A 12 -7.50 20.46 31.44
N CYS A 13 -7.37 19.90 30.24
CA CYS A 13 -8.50 19.34 29.52
C CYS A 13 -8.84 17.96 30.08
N LEU A 14 -10.07 17.77 30.55
CA LEU A 14 -10.59 16.46 30.95
C LEU A 14 -11.37 15.87 29.76
N CYS A 15 -11.07 14.63 29.41
CA CYS A 15 -11.81 13.90 28.39
C CYS A 15 -12.27 12.54 28.95
N PRO A 16 -13.56 12.18 28.80
CA PRO A 16 -14.08 10.88 29.19
C PRO A 16 -13.77 9.83 28.12
N GLU A 17 -12.96 8.83 28.45
CA GLU A 17 -12.66 7.69 27.58
C GLU A 17 -13.57 6.50 27.92
N VAL A 18 -14.46 6.16 26.99
CA VAL A 18 -15.29 4.94 27.05
C VAL A 18 -14.71 3.92 26.07
N VAL A 19 -14.56 2.69 26.54
CA VAL A 19 -14.04 1.56 25.74
C VAL A 19 -14.89 0.33 26.01
N LYS A 20 -14.76 -0.66 25.12
CA LYS A 20 -15.27 -2.01 25.32
C LYS A 20 -14.45 -2.73 26.40
N ASP A 21 -14.97 -2.73 27.62
CA ASP A 21 -14.27 -3.27 28.80
C ASP A 21 -14.08 -4.79 28.73
N ASP A 22 -14.97 -5.51 28.07
CA ASP A 22 -14.86 -6.93 27.73
C ASP A 22 -13.69 -7.20 26.78
N VAL A 23 -13.48 -6.34 25.77
CA VAL A 23 -12.33 -6.41 24.87
C VAL A 23 -11.03 -6.09 25.63
N LEU A 24 -11.06 -5.11 26.52
CA LEU A 24 -9.92 -4.78 27.37
C LEU A 24 -9.55 -5.94 28.30
N ASP A 25 -10.54 -6.60 28.91
CA ASP A 25 -10.35 -7.76 29.78
C ASP A 25 -9.83 -8.96 28.98
N TRP A 26 -10.34 -9.18 27.76
CA TRP A 26 -9.83 -10.20 26.85
C TRP A 26 -8.36 -9.95 26.49
N LEU A 27 -7.97 -8.71 26.16
CA LEU A 27 -6.57 -8.36 25.87
C LEU A 27 -5.67 -8.63 27.09
N LEU A 28 -6.14 -8.32 28.30
CA LEU A 28 -5.40 -8.59 29.54
C LEU A 28 -5.31 -10.08 29.88
N ALA A 29 -6.30 -10.89 29.48
CA ALA A 29 -6.22 -12.35 29.60
C ALA A 29 -5.25 -12.99 28.59
N HIS A 30 -5.01 -12.35 27.44
CA HIS A 30 -4.19 -12.87 26.34
C HIS A 30 -2.87 -12.08 26.20
N LYS A 31 -2.05 -12.11 27.25
CA LYS A 31 -0.77 -11.38 27.31
C LYS A 31 0.14 -11.67 26.12
N ASP A 32 0.17 -12.91 25.63
CA ASP A 32 0.98 -13.33 24.48
C ASP A 32 0.55 -12.61 23.18
N VAL A 33 -0.76 -12.43 22.98
CA VAL A 33 -1.33 -11.67 21.86
C VAL A 33 -0.90 -10.20 21.98
N VAL A 34 -1.04 -9.61 23.18
CA VAL A 34 -0.62 -8.22 23.43
C VAL A 34 0.87 -8.03 23.22
N ASP A 35 1.71 -8.96 23.71
CA ASP A 35 3.16 -8.93 23.50
C ASP A 35 3.52 -9.04 22.01
N HIS A 36 2.78 -9.86 21.25
CA HIS A 36 2.96 -9.98 19.80
C HIS A 36 2.55 -8.70 19.07
N MET A 37 1.44 -8.08 19.46
CA MET A 37 1.04 -6.76 18.97
C MET A 37 2.12 -5.74 19.28
N ASP A 38 2.60 -5.66 20.52
CA ASP A 38 3.66 -4.75 20.96
C ASP A 38 4.95 -4.95 20.15
N LYS A 39 5.35 -6.20 19.88
CA LYS A 39 6.52 -6.49 19.03
C LYS A 39 6.36 -5.99 17.59
N LYS A 40 5.17 -6.10 17.00
CA LYS A 40 4.88 -5.65 15.63
C LYS A 40 4.66 -4.14 15.54
N THR A 41 4.11 -3.53 16.57
CA THR A 41 3.76 -2.11 16.62
C THR A 41 4.77 -1.28 17.40
N ARG A 42 6.02 -1.73 17.56
CA ARG A 42 7.08 -0.92 18.15
C ARG A 42 7.91 -0.19 17.08
N PRO A 43 7.46 1.00 16.62
CA PRO A 43 8.37 2.14 16.47
C PRO A 43 9.01 2.51 17.81
N GLY A 44 8.48 2.02 18.93
CA GLY A 44 8.97 2.23 20.29
C GLY A 44 10.43 1.86 20.52
N ARG A 45 11.02 0.88 19.82
CA ARG A 45 12.48 0.66 19.91
C ARG A 45 13.25 1.82 19.30
N ASP A 46 12.73 2.46 18.26
CA ASP A 46 13.30 3.68 17.68
C ASP A 46 13.01 4.93 18.52
N MET A 47 11.84 5.05 19.17
CA MET A 47 11.56 6.16 20.11
C MET A 47 12.33 6.04 21.43
N GLU A 48 12.47 4.83 21.99
CA GLU A 48 13.27 4.55 23.17
C GLU A 48 14.76 4.71 22.87
N ARG A 49 15.22 4.25 21.69
CA ARG A 49 16.55 4.54 21.17
C ARG A 49 16.77 6.03 20.95
N ARG A 50 15.80 6.78 20.40
CA ARG A 50 15.87 8.26 20.29
C ARG A 50 15.88 8.95 21.65
N SER A 51 15.15 8.46 22.64
CA SER A 51 15.19 9.00 24.01
C SER A 51 16.54 8.73 24.68
N LYS A 52 17.14 7.55 24.45
CA LYS A 52 18.49 7.19 24.92
C LYS A 52 19.59 7.97 24.18
N GLU A 53 19.49 8.13 22.86
CA GLU A 53 20.48 8.81 22.01
C GLU A 53 20.41 10.35 22.12
N LYS A 54 19.22 10.94 22.28
CA LYS A 54 19.05 12.41 22.39
C LYS A 54 18.92 12.91 23.83
N GLY A 55 18.79 12.03 24.82
CA GLY A 55 18.65 12.43 26.22
C GLY A 55 17.40 13.29 26.51
N GLY A 56 16.41 13.29 25.61
CA GLY A 56 15.20 14.12 25.70
C GLY A 56 14.20 13.57 26.72
N GLU A 57 13.73 14.44 27.61
CA GLU A 57 12.71 14.22 28.65
C GLU A 57 11.27 14.42 28.16
N PHE A 58 11.06 14.53 26.85
CA PHE A 58 9.89 15.28 26.36
C PHE A 58 8.54 14.56 26.50
N ILE A 59 8.54 13.23 26.52
CA ILE A 59 7.32 12.44 26.77
C ILE A 59 7.51 11.74 28.11
N PRO A 60 6.48 11.58 28.97
CA PRO A 60 6.65 10.98 30.28
C PRO A 60 7.33 9.62 30.13
N LYS A 61 8.64 9.56 30.43
CA LYS A 61 9.47 8.37 30.22
C LYS A 61 8.86 7.14 30.90
N ALA A 62 8.08 7.37 31.96
CA ALA A 62 7.31 6.35 32.66
C ALA A 62 6.32 5.61 31.75
N ILE A 63 5.62 6.30 30.85
CA ILE A 63 4.55 5.70 30.02
C ILE A 63 5.15 4.78 28.96
N PHE A 64 6.22 5.19 28.29
CA PHE A 64 6.84 4.36 27.24
C PHE A 64 7.81 3.28 27.75
N LYS A 65 8.19 3.34 29.03
CA LYS A 65 8.94 2.25 29.67
C LYS A 65 8.06 1.02 29.90
N ASP A 66 6.78 1.24 30.09
CA ASP A 66 5.81 0.17 30.28
C ASP A 66 5.59 -0.58 28.96
N SER A 67 5.55 -1.91 29.03
CA SER A 67 5.04 -2.71 27.91
C SER A 67 3.59 -2.33 27.63
N LEU A 68 3.12 -2.61 26.41
CA LEU A 68 1.72 -2.38 26.05
C LEU A 68 0.76 -3.04 27.06
N TYR A 69 1.08 -4.26 27.50
CA TYR A 69 0.33 -4.97 28.54
C TYR A 69 0.24 -4.16 29.84
N THR A 70 1.37 -3.65 30.32
CA THR A 70 1.40 -2.83 31.54
C THR A 70 0.61 -1.53 31.36
N GLN A 71 0.64 -0.92 30.18
CA GLN A 71 -0.16 0.28 29.89
C GLN A 71 -1.66 -0.03 29.91
N LEU A 72 -2.09 -1.15 29.29
CA LEU A 72 -3.48 -1.62 29.32
C LEU A 72 -3.95 -1.93 30.75
N ALA A 73 -3.11 -2.58 31.56
CA ALA A 73 -3.44 -2.90 32.95
C ALA A 73 -3.60 -1.63 33.80
N LYS A 74 -2.69 -0.67 33.65
CA LYS A 74 -2.79 0.64 34.33
C LYS A 74 -3.99 1.44 33.84
N TYR A 75 -4.37 1.29 32.57
CA TYR A 75 -5.56 1.91 32.01
C TYR A 75 -6.85 1.28 32.58
N LYS A 76 -6.96 -0.05 32.64
CA LYS A 76 -8.08 -0.77 33.26
C LYS A 76 -8.26 -0.38 34.73
N ALA A 77 -7.16 -0.27 35.47
CA ALA A 77 -7.16 0.09 36.89
C ALA A 77 -7.63 1.52 37.20
N ARG A 78 -7.82 2.38 36.19
CA ARG A 78 -8.39 3.71 36.40
C ARG A 78 -9.86 3.60 36.82
N PRO A 79 -10.27 4.32 37.87
CA PRO A 79 -11.66 4.32 38.30
C PRO A 79 -12.55 4.87 37.18
N LEU A 80 -13.70 4.24 37.01
CA LEU A 80 -14.77 4.75 36.16
C LEU A 80 -15.54 5.83 36.93
N ILE A 81 -15.79 6.95 36.26
CA ILE A 81 -16.69 8.00 36.72
C ILE A 81 -17.80 8.07 35.68
N ASN A 82 -19.03 7.71 36.06
CA ASN A 82 -20.19 7.60 35.17
C ASN A 82 -19.89 6.73 33.93
N GLY A 83 -19.28 5.57 34.13
CA GLY A 83 -18.96 4.63 33.05
C GLY A 83 -17.76 5.02 32.16
N ALA A 84 -17.10 6.15 32.42
CA ALA A 84 -15.95 6.61 31.62
C ALA A 84 -14.66 6.73 32.43
N ARG A 85 -13.51 6.53 31.79
CA ARG A 85 -12.18 6.80 32.36
C ARG A 85 -11.81 8.25 32.09
N ILE A 86 -11.72 9.08 33.12
CA ILE A 86 -11.38 10.49 32.95
C ILE A 86 -9.87 10.65 32.72
N VAL A 87 -9.50 11.15 31.55
CA VAL A 87 -8.11 11.42 31.18
C VAL A 87 -7.85 12.91 31.20
N LYS A 88 -6.82 13.31 31.97
CA LYS A 88 -6.32 14.67 31.99
C LYS A 88 -5.30 14.85 30.88
N PHE A 89 -5.50 15.83 30.01
CA PHE A 89 -4.54 16.26 29.01
C PHE A 89 -3.83 17.54 29.47
N GLY A 90 -2.52 17.59 29.27
CA GLY A 90 -1.70 18.73 29.66
C GLY A 90 -0.36 18.76 28.95
N TYR A 91 0.41 19.81 29.21
CA TYR A 91 1.79 19.88 28.76
C TYR A 91 2.69 19.04 29.66
N PRO A 92 3.76 18.42 29.12
CA PRO A 92 4.74 17.70 29.93
C PRO A 92 5.30 18.62 31.03
N GLN A 93 5.47 18.11 32.25
CA GLN A 93 5.94 18.91 33.39
C GLN A 93 7.31 19.54 33.14
N ASN A 94 8.18 18.84 32.41
CA ASN A 94 9.53 19.30 32.05
C ASN A 94 9.60 19.86 30.62
N ALA A 95 8.47 20.12 29.97
CA ALA A 95 8.50 20.79 28.70
C ALA A 95 9.08 22.21 28.92
N PRO A 96 10.17 22.57 28.22
CA PRO A 96 10.80 23.89 28.27
C PRO A 96 9.85 24.98 27.79
N ILE A 97 8.86 24.57 26.99
CA ILE A 97 7.81 25.39 26.43
C ILE A 97 6.49 24.80 26.90
N LYS A 98 5.64 25.60 27.54
CA LYS A 98 4.30 25.22 27.99
C LYS A 98 3.25 25.46 26.90
N GLU A 99 3.65 25.18 25.68
CA GLU A 99 2.86 25.33 24.46
C GLU A 99 3.24 24.19 23.51
N GLY A 100 2.42 23.96 22.49
CA GLY A 100 2.56 22.81 21.60
C GLY A 100 1.46 21.78 21.82
N ARG A 101 1.76 20.50 21.56
CA ARG A 101 0.80 19.39 21.66
C ARG A 101 0.41 19.10 23.11
N LEU A 102 -0.86 18.76 23.31
CA LEU A 102 -1.36 18.22 24.57
C LEU A 102 -1.13 16.71 24.64
N TYR A 103 -0.66 16.27 25.80
CA TYR A 103 -0.37 14.87 26.07
C TYR A 103 -1.26 14.37 27.19
N ALA A 104 -1.73 13.14 27.08
CA ALA A 104 -2.44 12.48 28.16
C ALA A 104 -1.51 12.28 29.36
N MET A 105 -1.96 12.68 30.54
CA MET A 105 -1.24 12.56 31.80
C MET A 105 -1.53 11.16 32.37
N GLY A 106 -0.79 10.17 31.89
CA GLY A 106 -0.90 8.74 32.25
C GLY A 106 -1.53 7.87 31.15
N PRO A 107 -1.89 6.61 31.44
CA PRO A 107 -2.45 5.70 30.45
C PRO A 107 -3.71 6.27 29.78
N SER A 108 -3.76 6.22 28.46
CA SER A 108 -4.85 6.76 27.64
C SER A 108 -4.82 6.12 26.26
N LEU A 109 -5.96 6.15 25.59
CA LEU A 109 -6.09 5.80 24.18
C LEU A 109 -5.11 6.56 23.26
N GLN A 110 -4.60 7.74 23.68
CA GLN A 110 -3.58 8.49 22.93
C GLN A 110 -2.29 7.70 22.70
N TYR A 111 -1.91 6.80 23.62
CA TYR A 111 -0.62 6.10 23.55
C TYR A 111 -0.74 4.68 23.01
N PHE A 112 -1.96 4.16 22.85
CA PHE A 112 -2.14 2.79 22.37
C PHE A 112 -1.87 2.67 20.87
N PRO A 113 -1.30 1.55 20.42
CA PRO A 113 -1.14 1.27 18.99
C PRO A 113 -2.50 1.32 18.28
N LYS A 114 -2.50 1.84 17.04
CA LYS A 114 -3.73 2.02 16.22
C LYS A 114 -4.67 0.82 16.25
N ARG A 115 -4.14 -0.41 16.14
CA ARG A 115 -4.95 -1.65 16.15
C ARG A 115 -5.63 -1.91 17.50
N VAL A 116 -4.90 -1.73 18.60
CA VAL A 116 -5.42 -1.91 19.95
C VAL A 116 -6.48 -0.85 20.24
N ARG A 117 -6.18 0.40 19.88
CA ARG A 117 -7.12 1.51 19.98
C ARG A 117 -8.40 1.22 19.21
N ALA A 118 -8.30 0.80 17.95
CA ALA A 118 -9.45 0.46 17.11
C ALA A 118 -10.30 -0.66 17.73
N MET A 119 -9.70 -1.72 18.28
CA MET A 119 -10.44 -2.78 18.97
C MET A 119 -11.21 -2.27 20.19
N LEU A 120 -10.58 -1.42 21.00
CA LEU A 120 -11.17 -0.89 22.23
C LEU A 120 -12.35 0.06 21.98
N VAL A 121 -12.37 0.75 20.84
CA VAL A 121 -13.34 1.84 20.56
C VAL A 121 -14.25 1.55 19.37
N CYS A 122 -14.17 0.35 18.78
CA CYS A 122 -14.93 -0.05 17.61
C CYS A 122 -16.44 0.13 17.84
N GLY A 123 -17.11 0.91 16.99
CA GLY A 123 -18.53 1.22 17.09
C GLY A 123 -18.90 2.23 18.18
N VAL A 124 -17.92 2.76 18.92
CA VAL A 124 -18.13 3.74 20.00
C VAL A 124 -17.64 5.14 19.57
N LEU A 125 -16.43 5.19 18.99
CA LEU A 125 -15.78 6.43 18.59
C LEU A 125 -15.53 6.49 17.09
N LYS A 126 -15.69 7.69 16.51
CA LYS A 126 -15.21 8.07 15.18
C LYS A 126 -13.89 8.85 15.33
N ASP A 127 -12.87 8.49 14.54
CA ASP A 127 -11.54 9.09 14.55
C ASP A 127 -11.51 10.25 13.53
N PHE A 128 -11.19 11.47 13.97
CA PHE A 128 -11.10 12.67 13.13
C PHE A 128 -9.66 13.16 13.09
N ASP A 129 -8.95 12.85 12.02
CA ASP A 129 -7.56 13.26 11.81
C ASP A 129 -7.45 14.42 10.82
N THR A 130 -6.53 15.36 11.08
CA THR A 130 -6.20 16.40 10.10
C THR A 130 -5.26 15.84 9.03
N GLU A 131 -5.69 15.91 7.78
CA GLU A 131 -4.89 15.38 6.67
C GLU A 131 -3.59 16.18 6.48
N ASN A 132 -2.44 15.50 6.61
CA ASN A 132 -1.11 16.09 6.45
C ASN A 132 -0.90 17.37 7.28
N SER A 133 -1.32 17.32 8.55
CA SER A 133 -1.33 18.45 9.48
C SER A 133 -0.07 19.32 9.42
N GLN A 134 1.09 18.74 9.71
CA GLN A 134 2.35 19.46 9.84
C GLN A 134 2.78 20.14 8.52
N PRO A 135 2.86 19.43 7.36
CA PRO A 135 3.12 20.08 6.07
C PRO A 135 2.18 21.25 5.77
N ARG A 136 0.86 21.07 5.93
CA ARG A 136 -0.15 22.10 5.65
C ARG A 136 0.00 23.31 6.55
N ILE A 137 0.28 23.09 7.84
CA ILE A 137 0.54 24.17 8.80
C ILE A 137 1.78 24.96 8.41
N VAL A 138 2.88 24.27 8.06
CA VAL A 138 4.13 24.93 7.64
C VAL A 138 3.94 25.74 6.35
N GLU A 139 3.21 25.19 5.37
CA GLU A 139 2.86 25.89 4.13
C GLU A 139 2.00 27.13 4.40
N MET A 140 0.96 27.01 5.23
CA MET A 140 0.09 28.12 5.62
C MET A 140 0.90 29.25 6.29
N LEU A 141 1.81 28.89 7.19
CA LEU A 141 2.72 29.82 7.84
C LEU A 141 3.61 30.51 6.79
N ALA A 142 4.28 29.76 5.91
CA ALA A 142 5.11 30.32 4.85
C ALA A 142 4.33 31.30 3.96
N LYS A 143 3.14 30.91 3.49
CA LYS A 143 2.25 31.74 2.66
C LYS A 143 1.84 33.03 3.36
N LYS A 144 1.48 32.96 4.65
CA LYS A 144 1.11 34.13 5.46
C LYS A 144 2.19 35.22 5.46
N TRP A 145 3.45 34.82 5.45
CA TRP A 145 4.60 35.74 5.47
C TRP A 145 5.27 35.91 4.11
N ASN A 146 4.60 35.52 3.02
CA ASN A 146 5.12 35.60 1.65
C ASN A 146 6.50 34.91 1.47
N ILE A 147 6.73 33.81 2.18
CA ILE A 147 7.94 33.00 2.06
C ILE A 147 7.71 31.95 0.96
N PRO A 148 8.54 31.90 -0.09
CA PRO A 148 8.43 30.88 -1.13
C PRO A 148 8.58 29.46 -0.56
N CYS A 149 7.65 28.58 -0.91
CA CYS A 149 7.61 27.18 -0.44
C CYS A 149 7.10 26.23 -1.55
N THR A 150 7.66 26.40 -2.74
CA THR A 150 7.18 25.73 -3.98
C THR A 150 7.23 24.20 -3.92
N VAL A 151 8.31 23.63 -3.36
CA VAL A 151 8.52 22.18 -3.26
C VAL A 151 7.67 21.60 -2.14
N LEU A 152 7.47 22.34 -1.05
CA LEU A 152 6.54 21.94 0.00
C LEU A 152 5.09 21.94 -0.50
N SER A 153 4.69 22.97 -1.26
CA SER A 153 3.35 23.06 -1.87
C SER A 153 3.12 21.88 -2.83
N ASP A 154 4.10 21.61 -3.69
CA ASP A 154 4.08 20.44 -4.58
C ASP A 154 4.02 19.10 -3.83
N TYR A 155 4.75 18.95 -2.72
CA TYR A 155 4.63 17.74 -1.87
C TYR A 155 3.21 17.57 -1.34
N ILE A 156 2.56 18.65 -0.94
CA ILE A 156 1.24 18.63 -0.34
C ILE A 156 0.17 18.27 -1.38
N GLU A 157 0.26 18.86 -2.58
CA GLU A 157 -0.69 18.64 -3.68
C GLU A 157 -0.49 17.25 -4.33
N ASN A 158 0.75 16.80 -4.48
CA ASN A 158 1.10 15.56 -5.19
C ASN A 158 1.65 14.48 -4.25
N ARG A 159 1.16 14.42 -3.02
CA ARG A 159 1.77 13.65 -1.93
C ARG A 159 2.04 12.18 -2.27
N GLU A 160 1.03 11.46 -2.75
CA GLU A 160 1.15 10.03 -3.00
C GLU A 160 2.12 9.73 -4.15
N ASP A 161 2.12 10.54 -5.20
CA ASP A 161 3.10 10.46 -6.29
C ASP A 161 4.52 10.74 -5.78
N ARG A 162 4.72 11.79 -4.98
CA ARG A 162 6.03 12.13 -4.41
C ARG A 162 6.55 11.04 -3.49
N LEU A 163 5.71 10.48 -2.63
CA LEU A 163 6.08 9.35 -1.76
C LEU A 163 6.43 8.10 -2.56
N THR A 164 5.66 7.78 -3.61
CA THR A 164 5.91 6.63 -4.48
C THR A 164 7.23 6.78 -5.25
N LYS A 165 7.46 7.94 -5.85
CA LYS A 165 8.72 8.26 -6.54
C LYS A 165 9.91 8.21 -5.58
N LEU A 166 9.77 8.75 -4.37
CA LEU A 166 10.81 8.71 -3.36
C LEU A 166 11.09 7.27 -2.90
N ALA A 167 10.05 6.50 -2.60
CA ALA A 167 10.15 5.09 -2.21
C ALA A 167 10.93 4.28 -3.26
N ARG A 168 10.54 4.42 -4.53
CA ARG A 168 11.21 3.77 -5.67
C ARG A 168 12.67 4.21 -5.82
N ALA A 169 12.94 5.51 -5.74
CA ALA A 169 14.28 6.07 -5.90
C ALA A 169 15.24 5.66 -4.77
N GLN A 170 14.72 5.31 -3.59
CA GLN A 170 15.51 4.96 -2.41
C GLN A 170 15.49 3.44 -2.11
N GLY A 171 14.67 2.66 -2.83
CA GLY A 171 14.50 1.23 -2.57
C GLY A 171 13.89 0.94 -1.19
N VAL A 172 12.99 1.81 -0.73
CA VAL A 172 12.33 1.73 0.59
C VAL A 172 10.82 1.59 0.44
N ILE A 173 10.14 1.16 1.50
CA ILE A 173 8.67 1.15 1.50
C ILE A 173 8.11 2.56 1.67
N ARG A 174 6.83 2.75 1.30
CA ARG A 174 6.14 4.05 1.39
C ARG A 174 6.23 4.69 2.78
N ASP A 175 6.08 3.91 3.85
CA ASP A 175 6.12 4.43 5.21
C ASP A 175 7.52 4.93 5.62
N GLU A 176 8.58 4.29 5.11
CA GLU A 176 9.95 4.76 5.28
C GLU A 176 10.20 6.06 4.49
N ALA A 177 9.69 6.15 3.26
CA ALA A 177 9.73 7.39 2.48
C ALA A 177 8.98 8.54 3.18
N LYS A 178 7.78 8.28 3.72
CA LYS A 178 7.04 9.23 4.57
C LYS A 178 7.86 9.65 5.78
N HIS A 179 8.54 8.70 6.41
CA HIS A 179 9.41 8.99 7.54
C HIS A 179 10.57 9.92 7.17
N MET A 180 11.18 9.72 5.99
CA MET A 180 12.23 10.61 5.48
C MET A 180 11.74 12.04 5.30
N VAL A 181 10.53 12.22 4.75
CA VAL A 181 9.91 13.55 4.63
C VAL A 181 9.68 14.17 6.00
N ASN A 182 9.14 13.42 6.96
CA ASN A 182 8.94 13.92 8.34
C ASN A 182 10.26 14.36 9.00
N ILE A 183 11.38 13.68 8.71
CA ILE A 183 12.70 14.11 9.18
C ILE A 183 13.06 15.47 8.59
N VAL A 184 12.85 15.67 7.28
CA VAL A 184 13.10 16.95 6.60
C VAL A 184 12.21 18.07 7.12
N LEU A 185 10.92 17.80 7.38
CA LEU A 185 10.00 18.78 7.97
C LEU A 185 10.41 19.21 9.39
N CYS A 186 11.16 18.35 10.11
CA CYS A 186 11.80 18.69 11.39
C CYS A 186 13.22 19.25 11.22
N GLY A 187 13.60 19.60 9.97
CA GLY A 187 14.92 20.01 9.49
C GLY A 187 16.08 19.09 9.85
N GLY A 188 15.80 17.81 10.04
CA GLY A 188 16.82 16.78 10.04
C GLY A 188 17.24 16.41 8.62
N TRP A 189 18.25 15.55 8.53
CA TRP A 189 18.65 14.94 7.28
C TRP A 189 18.34 13.44 7.30
N PRO A 190 17.49 12.91 6.39
CA PRO A 190 17.14 11.50 6.42
C PRO A 190 18.39 10.72 6.06
N THR A 191 18.73 9.76 6.92
CA THR A 191 19.80 8.81 6.66
C THR A 191 19.14 7.47 6.39
N LEU A 192 19.43 6.87 5.25
CA LEU A 192 18.94 5.53 4.98
C LEU A 192 19.64 4.54 5.92
N PRO A 193 18.91 3.59 6.52
CA PRO A 193 19.52 2.45 7.16
C PRO A 193 20.17 1.61 6.06
N VAL A 194 21.48 1.75 5.88
CA VAL A 194 22.21 0.88 4.96
C VAL A 194 22.30 -0.50 5.58
N GLY A 195 21.78 -1.51 4.89
CA GLY A 195 21.77 -2.88 5.38
C GLY A 195 23.14 -3.32 5.91
N ASN A 196 23.17 -3.90 7.12
CA ASN A 196 24.21 -4.63 7.87
C ASN A 196 25.72 -4.39 7.68
N LYS A 197 26.20 -3.50 6.82
CA LYS A 197 27.63 -3.32 6.48
C LYS A 197 28.13 -1.87 6.63
N GLY A 198 27.61 -1.16 7.62
CA GLY A 198 28.30 -0.02 8.27
C GLY A 198 28.60 1.24 7.46
N ARG A 199 28.34 1.31 6.16
CA ARG A 199 28.56 2.52 5.35
C ARG A 199 27.24 3.17 4.99
N ARG A 200 26.92 4.32 5.58
CA ARG A 200 25.75 5.13 5.21
C ARG A 200 25.92 5.67 3.79
N SER A 201 25.04 5.29 2.88
CA SER A 201 24.95 5.84 1.53
C SER A 201 24.25 7.19 1.62
N LYS A 202 24.92 8.24 1.10
CA LYS A 202 24.39 9.60 1.00
C LYS A 202 23.60 9.82 -0.30
N ILE A 203 23.03 8.78 -0.91
CA ILE A 203 22.19 8.99 -2.10
C ILE A 203 20.85 9.55 -1.62
N VAL A 204 20.81 10.87 -1.42
CA VAL A 204 19.59 11.59 -1.10
C VAL A 204 18.99 12.11 -2.39
N SER A 205 17.71 11.81 -2.61
CA SER A 205 16.95 12.31 -3.76
C SER A 205 17.14 13.81 -3.92
N VAL A 206 17.36 14.28 -5.16
CA VAL A 206 17.43 15.71 -5.51
C VAL A 206 16.19 16.44 -4.99
N TRP A 207 15.02 15.81 -5.07
CA TRP A 207 13.77 16.36 -4.58
C TRP A 207 13.76 16.57 -3.06
N LEU A 208 14.27 15.62 -2.26
CA LEU A 208 14.39 15.81 -0.80
C LEU A 208 15.35 16.94 -0.43
N THR A 209 16.41 17.13 -1.21
CA THR A 209 17.34 18.25 -1.03
C THR A 209 16.66 19.58 -1.29
N LYS A 210 15.85 19.67 -2.36
CA LYS A 210 15.03 20.85 -2.66
C LYS A 210 13.97 21.11 -1.58
N LEU A 211 13.26 20.08 -1.12
CA LEU A 211 12.28 20.20 -0.04
C LEU A 211 12.93 20.70 1.25
N ARG A 212 14.13 20.21 1.59
CA ARG A 212 14.89 20.72 2.73
C ARG A 212 15.28 22.18 2.54
N GLY A 213 15.63 22.59 1.31
CA GLY A 213 15.87 23.98 0.96
C GLY A 213 14.69 24.89 1.32
N ASP A 214 13.47 24.50 0.93
CA ASP A 214 12.25 25.22 1.31
C ASP A 214 12.10 25.30 2.84
N ILE A 215 12.26 24.18 3.55
CA ILE A 215 12.13 24.16 5.01
C ILE A 215 13.19 25.05 5.68
N CYS A 216 14.43 25.05 5.19
CA CYS A 216 15.48 25.95 5.67
C CYS A 216 15.12 27.41 5.44
N ALA A 217 14.70 27.77 4.23
CA ALA A 217 14.30 29.15 3.92
C ALA A 217 13.12 29.62 4.79
N ILE A 218 12.15 28.75 5.06
CA ILE A 218 11.03 29.03 5.96
C ILE A 218 11.53 29.26 7.39
N VAL A 219 12.40 28.37 7.89
CA VAL A 219 12.97 28.54 9.23
C VAL A 219 13.73 29.85 9.31
N ASP A 220 14.72 30.08 8.44
CA ASP A 220 15.55 31.29 8.44
C ASP A 220 14.73 32.58 8.39
N ALA A 221 13.71 32.61 7.53
CA ALA A 221 12.80 33.76 7.44
C ALA A 221 11.95 33.96 8.70
N LEU A 222 11.58 32.89 9.42
CA LEU A 222 10.89 32.99 10.70
C LEU A 222 11.83 33.43 11.83
N LEU A 223 13.13 33.10 11.80
CA LEU A 223 14.08 33.45 12.88
C LEU A 223 14.36 34.95 12.97
N ILE A 224 14.31 35.64 11.84
CA ILE A 224 14.69 37.06 11.73
C ILE A 224 13.54 37.98 12.15
N ARG A 225 12.33 37.46 12.34
CA ARG A 225 11.13 38.27 12.56
C ARG A 225 10.84 38.52 14.05
N GLU A 226 11.04 39.76 14.46
CA GLU A 226 10.65 40.24 15.80
C GLU A 226 9.12 40.27 16.00
N ASP A 227 8.36 40.47 14.92
CA ASP A 227 6.90 40.59 14.93
C ASP A 227 6.16 39.24 14.86
N ALA A 228 6.89 38.13 14.79
CA ALA A 228 6.27 36.81 14.79
C ALA A 228 5.63 36.57 16.17
N PRO A 229 4.33 36.23 16.26
CA PRO A 229 3.63 35.95 17.53
C PRO A 229 4.17 34.70 18.26
N TYR A 230 5.24 34.12 17.74
CA TYR A 230 5.91 32.92 18.19
C TYR A 230 7.39 33.17 18.47
N ASN A 231 7.83 34.43 18.53
CA ASN A 231 9.21 34.76 18.87
C ASN A 231 9.58 34.21 20.26
N GLU A 232 8.67 34.24 21.23
CA GLU A 232 8.90 33.61 22.55
C GLU A 232 9.05 32.09 22.46
N LEU A 233 8.19 31.42 21.69
CA LEU A 233 8.27 29.99 21.39
C LEU A 233 9.60 29.63 20.72
N TYR A 234 10.02 30.47 19.79
CA TYR A 234 11.25 30.31 19.04
C TYR A 234 12.49 30.55 19.92
N VAL A 235 12.51 31.61 20.71
CA VAL A 235 13.55 31.92 21.70
C VAL A 235 13.64 30.79 22.73
N ALA A 236 12.51 30.26 23.20
CA ALA A 236 12.50 29.13 24.12
C ALA A 236 13.03 27.85 23.45
N ALA A 237 12.75 27.62 22.18
CA ALA A 237 13.27 26.48 21.42
C ALA A 237 14.78 26.59 21.12
N THR A 238 15.29 27.80 20.86
CA THR A 238 16.72 28.04 20.62
C THR A 238 17.56 28.03 21.89
N ASN A 239 16.94 28.33 23.04
CA ASN A 239 17.55 28.23 24.36
C ASN A 239 17.62 26.78 24.90
N LEU A 240 17.17 25.79 24.12
CA LEU A 240 17.39 24.37 24.46
C LEU A 240 18.88 24.02 24.50
N LYS A 241 19.22 22.99 25.28
CA LYS A 241 20.62 22.57 25.45
C LYS A 241 21.28 22.25 24.10
N PRO A 242 22.58 22.53 23.88
CA PRO A 242 23.26 22.35 22.59
C PRO A 242 23.07 21.00 21.89
N LYS A 243 22.96 19.91 22.65
CA LYS A 243 22.68 18.56 22.13
C LYS A 243 21.27 18.40 21.51
N ASP A 244 20.36 19.30 21.86
CA ASP A 244 18.98 19.38 21.41
C ASP A 244 18.77 20.56 20.42
N LYS A 245 19.82 21.38 20.17
CA LYS A 245 19.81 22.48 19.20
C LYS A 245 19.91 21.95 17.77
N ASN A 246 18.80 21.46 17.26
CA ASN A 246 18.55 21.59 15.83
C ASN A 246 17.68 22.85 15.71
N GLU A 247 18.17 23.93 15.08
CA GLU A 247 17.42 25.20 14.91
C GLU A 247 16.03 24.95 14.31
N TYR A 248 15.92 23.90 13.51
CA TYR A 248 14.70 23.40 12.89
C TYR A 248 13.68 22.73 13.83
N SER A 249 14.06 22.39 15.05
CA SER A 249 13.13 21.87 16.06
C SER A 249 12.09 22.93 16.45
N ALA A 250 12.45 24.21 16.33
CA ALA A 250 11.53 25.31 16.60
C ALA A 250 10.34 25.32 15.65
N LEU A 251 10.53 24.97 14.37
CA LEU A 251 9.43 24.84 13.40
C LEU A 251 8.45 23.74 13.81
N SER A 252 8.95 22.61 14.33
CA SER A 252 8.10 21.53 14.83
C SER A 252 7.31 21.93 16.08
N TYR A 253 7.90 22.72 16.99
CA TYR A 253 7.17 23.28 18.14
C TYR A 253 6.08 24.25 17.70
N LEU A 254 6.42 25.14 16.78
CA LEU A 254 5.49 26.09 16.19
C LEU A 254 4.32 25.37 15.51
N ALA A 255 4.62 24.40 14.64
CA ALA A 255 3.61 23.60 13.98
C ALA A 255 2.73 22.85 14.99
N GLY A 256 3.32 22.28 16.04
CA GLY A 256 2.58 21.61 17.12
C GLY A 256 1.69 22.56 17.94
N ALA A 257 2.08 23.83 18.10
CA ALA A 257 1.27 24.83 18.81
C ALA A 257 0.05 25.25 17.97
N VAL A 258 0.25 25.44 16.66
CA VAL A 258 -0.84 25.68 15.71
C VAL A 258 -1.76 24.46 15.64
N GLU A 259 -1.21 23.25 15.53
CA GLU A 259 -1.97 21.99 15.50
C GLU A 259 -2.83 21.84 16.75
N ASN A 260 -2.26 22.04 17.95
CA ASN A 260 -3.02 22.01 19.20
C ASN A 260 -4.16 23.03 19.21
N SER A 261 -3.96 24.17 18.57
CA SER A 261 -5.02 25.17 18.48
C SER A 261 -6.15 24.74 17.55
N ILE A 262 -5.83 24.08 16.43
CA ILE A 262 -6.83 23.46 15.55
C ILE A 262 -7.61 22.38 16.32
N LEU A 263 -6.92 21.51 17.06
CA LEU A 263 -7.56 20.48 17.89
C LEU A 263 -8.48 21.06 18.95
N ARG A 264 -8.12 22.18 19.57
CA ARG A 264 -8.97 22.87 20.54
C ARG A 264 -10.26 23.36 19.88
N VAL A 265 -10.17 23.92 18.67
CA VAL A 265 -11.34 24.33 17.91
C VAL A 265 -12.19 23.13 17.53
N MET A 266 -11.60 22.04 17.02
CA MET A 266 -12.33 20.79 16.72
C MET A 266 -13.05 20.26 17.96
N ARG A 267 -12.36 20.20 19.10
CA ARG A 267 -12.94 19.76 20.37
C ARG A 267 -14.07 20.68 20.82
N GLN A 268 -13.86 22.00 20.81
CA GLN A 268 -14.89 22.96 21.21
C GLN A 268 -16.12 22.85 20.31
N PHE A 269 -15.92 22.74 19.01
CA PHE A 269 -16.99 22.53 18.04
C PHE A 269 -17.78 21.25 18.36
N ALA A 270 -17.09 20.13 18.60
CA ALA A 270 -17.74 18.89 19.00
C ALA A 270 -18.53 19.07 20.31
N MET A 271 -17.95 19.72 21.32
CA MET A 271 -18.62 19.95 22.60
C MET A 271 -19.88 20.80 22.49
N GLN A 272 -19.86 21.83 21.63
CA GLN A 272 -20.98 22.76 21.45
C GLN A 272 -22.11 22.16 20.62
N ASN A 273 -21.78 21.33 19.61
CA ASN A 273 -22.78 20.84 18.65
C ASN A 273 -23.26 19.42 18.94
N ILE A 274 -22.45 18.61 19.63
CA ILE A 274 -22.75 17.19 19.91
C ILE A 274 -23.04 17.01 21.40
N GLY A 275 -22.26 17.64 22.29
CA GLY A 275 -22.48 17.63 23.73
C GLY A 275 -21.17 17.71 24.52
N GLU A 276 -21.22 18.10 25.81
CA GLU A 276 -20.02 18.38 26.61
C GLU A 276 -19.01 17.22 26.69
N THR A 277 -19.48 15.99 26.55
CA THR A 277 -18.66 14.77 26.60
C THR A 277 -18.28 14.23 25.21
N ALA A 278 -18.65 14.91 24.12
CA ALA A 278 -18.50 14.42 22.75
C ALA A 278 -17.07 14.08 22.35
N CYS A 279 -16.07 14.81 22.87
CA CYS A 279 -14.66 14.55 22.58
C CYS A 279 -14.05 13.61 23.63
N SER A 280 -13.85 12.35 23.24
CA SER A 280 -13.34 11.30 24.13
C SER A 280 -11.83 11.38 24.35
N THR A 281 -11.06 11.62 23.29
CA THR A 281 -9.60 11.62 23.35
C THR A 281 -9.02 12.60 22.33
N ILE A 282 -7.99 13.34 22.73
CA ILE A 282 -7.17 14.13 21.80
C ILE A 282 -6.00 13.25 21.33
N ILE A 283 -5.88 13.04 20.02
CA ILE A 283 -4.87 12.19 19.40
C ILE A 283 -3.94 13.08 18.58
N ILE A 284 -2.82 13.58 19.09
CA ILE A 284 -1.77 14.27 18.30
C ILE A 284 -2.30 15.22 17.20
N ASP A 285 -2.52 14.73 15.98
CA ASP A 285 -3.02 15.43 14.77
C ASP A 285 -4.55 15.31 14.55
N GLY A 286 -5.31 14.82 15.52
CA GLY A 286 -6.74 14.57 15.47
C GLY A 286 -7.42 14.44 16.85
N CYS A 287 -8.69 14.06 16.83
CA CYS A 287 -9.47 13.72 18.02
C CYS A 287 -10.46 12.58 17.74
N MET A 288 -10.78 11.82 18.78
CA MET A 288 -11.82 10.80 18.73
C MET A 288 -13.10 11.35 19.35
N ILE A 289 -14.20 11.29 18.59
CA ILE A 289 -15.50 11.84 18.94
C ILE A 289 -16.52 10.70 19.01
N TYR A 290 -17.46 10.75 19.95
CA TYR A 290 -18.55 9.79 20.02
C TYR A 290 -19.45 9.84 18.77
N GLY A 291 -19.72 8.70 18.14
CA GLY A 291 -20.52 8.62 16.91
C GLY A 291 -21.99 8.98 17.09
N THR A 292 -22.54 8.72 18.27
CA THR A 292 -23.88 9.09 18.75
C THR A 292 -23.78 9.37 20.25
N VAL A 293 -24.25 10.52 20.74
CA VAL A 293 -24.32 10.76 22.19
C VAL A 293 -25.44 9.91 22.77
N PRO A 294 -25.18 8.99 23.72
CA PRO A 294 -26.24 8.19 24.31
C PRO A 294 -27.18 9.10 25.10
N ALA A 295 -28.47 9.08 24.78
CA ALA A 295 -29.45 9.96 25.40
C ALA A 295 -29.68 9.70 26.90
N ASN A 296 -29.34 8.51 27.41
CA ASN A 296 -29.39 8.15 28.83
C ASN A 296 -28.36 7.04 29.11
N PHE A 297 -27.33 7.32 29.92
CA PHE A 297 -26.30 6.34 30.27
C PHE A 297 -26.70 5.58 31.54
N GLU A 298 -27.54 4.56 31.40
CA GLU A 298 -27.60 3.39 32.29
C GLU A 298 -27.34 2.14 31.46
N VAL A 299 -26.49 1.25 31.97
CA VAL A 299 -26.02 0.04 31.28
C VAL A 299 -26.80 -1.16 31.80
N ASP A 300 -27.57 -1.83 30.93
CA ASP A 300 -27.75 -3.30 30.95
C ASP A 300 -28.46 -3.80 29.65
N PRO A 301 -28.54 -5.11 29.35
CA PRO A 301 -27.59 -5.87 28.56
C PRO A 301 -28.16 -6.42 27.23
N MET A 302 -27.24 -6.97 26.43
CA MET A 302 -27.44 -7.97 25.37
C MET A 302 -28.08 -7.53 24.04
N PHE A 303 -27.27 -7.75 23.00
CA PHE A 303 -27.61 -8.19 21.64
C PHE A 303 -29.04 -8.75 21.51
N ASP A 304 -29.88 -8.10 20.70
CA ASP A 304 -30.16 -8.53 19.32
C ASP A 304 -31.08 -7.52 18.61
N ALA A 305 -31.01 -7.55 17.28
CA ALA A 305 -31.81 -6.82 16.30
C ALA A 305 -31.50 -5.33 16.15
N TYR A 306 -30.66 -4.98 15.18
CA TYR A 306 -31.02 -3.99 14.15
C TYR A 306 -30.17 -4.26 12.90
N ASP A 307 -30.82 -4.98 11.99
CA ASP A 307 -30.61 -4.91 10.54
C ASP A 307 -31.53 -3.78 10.01
N SER A 308 -31.23 -3.22 8.84
CA SER A 308 -31.92 -2.12 8.14
C SER A 308 -31.88 -0.73 8.80
N ASP A 309 -30.86 0.07 8.45
CA ASP A 309 -31.04 1.31 7.66
C ASP A 309 -29.69 2.04 7.57
N ASP A 310 -28.88 1.59 6.60
CA ASP A 310 -27.69 2.29 6.11
C ASP A 310 -28.14 3.46 5.21
N GLU A 311 -28.33 4.64 5.79
CA GLU A 311 -28.24 5.91 5.07
C GLU A 311 -27.26 6.85 5.80
N GLU A 312 -25.95 6.65 5.56
CA GLU A 312 -24.97 7.74 5.54
C GLU A 312 -23.80 7.38 4.59
N GLY A 313 -23.74 8.06 3.44
CA GLY A 313 -22.48 8.36 2.73
C GLY A 313 -21.61 7.18 2.32
N SER A 314 -22.08 6.42 1.34
CA SER A 314 -21.39 5.39 0.57
C SER A 314 -19.98 5.78 0.10
N GLY A 315 -18.95 5.37 0.84
CA GLY A 315 -17.95 4.55 0.18
C GLY A 315 -18.54 3.15 0.15
N GLU A 316 -19.09 2.73 -0.98
CA GLU A 316 -19.57 1.35 -1.14
C GLU A 316 -18.47 0.41 -0.60
N PRO A 317 -18.80 -0.66 0.16
CA PRO A 317 -17.83 -1.74 0.34
C PRO A 317 -17.44 -2.15 -1.07
N ASP A 318 -16.17 -1.85 -1.48
CA ASP A 318 -15.62 -2.01 -2.84
C ASP A 318 -16.50 -2.99 -3.59
N LEU A 319 -17.43 -2.50 -4.44
CA LEU A 319 -18.54 -3.30 -4.97
C LEU A 319 -17.97 -4.62 -5.48
N PHE A 320 -18.00 -5.65 -4.64
CA PHE A 320 -17.28 -6.87 -4.92
C PHE A 320 -18.09 -7.49 -6.02
N VAL A 321 -17.55 -7.43 -7.23
CA VAL A 321 -18.19 -8.06 -8.37
C VAL A 321 -18.23 -9.54 -8.06
N THR A 322 -19.39 -10.01 -7.58
CA THR A 322 -19.67 -11.42 -7.43
C THR A 322 -19.67 -12.00 -8.84
N PHE A 323 -18.55 -12.60 -9.19
CA PHE A 323 -18.41 -13.23 -10.48
C PHE A 323 -19.13 -14.58 -10.43
N ASP A 324 -20.24 -14.69 -11.18
CA ASP A 324 -20.96 -15.95 -11.34
C ASP A 324 -20.16 -16.89 -12.26
N ILE A 325 -19.26 -17.67 -11.65
CA ILE A 325 -18.48 -18.72 -12.31
C ILE A 325 -19.41 -19.74 -12.98
N GLY A 326 -20.63 -19.94 -12.45
CA GLY A 326 -21.63 -20.84 -13.01
C GLY A 326 -22.14 -20.36 -14.37
N ALA A 327 -22.47 -19.07 -14.47
CA ALA A 327 -23.01 -18.45 -15.68
C ALA A 327 -22.00 -18.28 -16.84
N SER A 328 -20.70 -18.23 -16.54
CA SER A 328 -19.67 -18.08 -17.58
C SER A 328 -19.58 -19.33 -18.46
N GLU A 329 -19.67 -19.14 -19.78
CA GLU A 329 -19.48 -20.20 -20.76
C GLU A 329 -18.01 -20.61 -20.97
N ALA A 330 -17.06 -19.89 -20.34
CA ALA A 330 -15.63 -20.15 -20.47
C ALA A 330 -15.15 -21.35 -19.64
N ASP A 331 -14.21 -22.10 -20.22
CA ASP A 331 -13.50 -23.21 -19.58
C ASP A 331 -12.30 -22.73 -18.73
N ILE A 332 -11.70 -21.60 -19.10
CA ILE A 332 -10.56 -20.99 -18.40
C ILE A 332 -10.85 -19.51 -18.16
N ILE A 333 -10.81 -19.08 -16.90
CA ILE A 333 -11.19 -17.75 -16.45
C ILE A 333 -10.05 -17.15 -15.63
N CYS A 334 -9.46 -16.04 -16.08
CA CYS A 334 -8.46 -15.33 -15.28
C CYS A 334 -9.09 -14.13 -14.57
N VAL A 335 -8.87 -14.02 -13.26
CA VAL A 335 -9.43 -12.97 -12.40
C VAL A 335 -8.29 -12.15 -11.78
N CYS A 336 -8.35 -10.84 -11.99
CA CYS A 336 -7.51 -9.89 -11.28
C CYS A 336 -8.21 -9.49 -9.98
N ALA A 337 -7.85 -10.14 -8.88
CA ALA A 337 -8.55 -10.03 -7.61
C ALA A 337 -8.05 -8.90 -6.69
N GLY A 338 -7.11 -8.06 -7.17
CA GLY A 338 -6.56 -6.94 -6.40
C GLY A 338 -5.57 -7.36 -5.31
N MET A 339 -4.84 -6.39 -4.74
CA MET A 339 -3.94 -6.63 -3.61
C MET A 339 -4.72 -6.84 -2.30
N GLY A 340 -4.17 -7.65 -1.39
CA GLY A 340 -4.77 -7.89 -0.07
C GLY A 340 -5.61 -9.16 -0.01
N GLU A 341 -6.84 -9.05 0.52
CA GLU A 341 -7.71 -10.19 0.80
C GLU A 341 -8.60 -10.62 -0.38
N GLY A 342 -8.62 -9.86 -1.48
CA GLY A 342 -9.54 -10.10 -2.60
C GLY A 342 -9.45 -11.51 -3.19
N LYS A 343 -8.25 -12.07 -3.34
CA LYS A 343 -8.06 -13.48 -3.78
C LYS A 343 -8.72 -14.48 -2.84
N THR A 344 -8.61 -14.25 -1.53
CA THR A 344 -9.20 -15.11 -0.50
C THR A 344 -10.72 -15.07 -0.60
N TYR A 345 -11.32 -13.88 -0.74
CA TYR A 345 -12.76 -13.73 -0.90
C TYR A 345 -13.27 -14.37 -2.20
N CYS A 346 -12.61 -14.14 -3.34
CA CYS A 346 -12.97 -14.80 -4.60
C CYS A 346 -12.91 -16.33 -4.49
N THR A 347 -11.89 -16.85 -3.81
CA THR A 347 -11.78 -18.30 -3.54
C THR A 347 -12.93 -18.77 -2.64
N MET A 348 -13.26 -18.02 -1.59
CA MET A 348 -14.36 -18.33 -0.67
C MET A 348 -15.71 -18.36 -1.38
N ASP A 349 -16.04 -17.33 -2.16
CA ASP A 349 -17.33 -17.22 -2.84
C ASP A 349 -17.52 -18.33 -3.87
N ALA A 350 -16.47 -18.61 -4.67
CA ALA A 350 -16.46 -19.74 -5.58
C ALA A 350 -16.69 -21.07 -4.85
N THR A 351 -16.04 -21.24 -3.69
CA THR A 351 -16.18 -22.44 -2.88
C THR A 351 -17.61 -22.58 -2.35
N VAL A 352 -18.18 -21.53 -1.77
CA VAL A 352 -19.53 -21.51 -1.22
C VAL A 352 -20.58 -21.79 -2.30
N MET A 353 -20.40 -21.21 -3.49
CA MET A 353 -21.33 -21.43 -4.61
C MET A 353 -21.36 -22.91 -5.03
N TYR A 354 -20.21 -23.51 -5.30
CA TYR A 354 -20.16 -24.94 -5.67
C TYR A 354 -20.59 -25.84 -4.51
N VAL A 355 -20.36 -25.38 -3.29
CA VAL A 355 -20.91 -26.03 -2.12
C VAL A 355 -22.44 -26.05 -2.14
N GLY A 356 -23.07 -24.92 -2.41
CA GLY A 356 -24.52 -24.84 -2.58
C GLY A 356 -25.07 -25.82 -3.63
N LEU A 357 -24.25 -26.18 -4.62
CA LEU A 357 -24.57 -27.16 -5.67
C LEU A 357 -24.34 -28.63 -5.25
N GLY A 358 -23.97 -28.89 -4.00
CA GLY A 358 -23.69 -30.23 -3.48
C GLY A 358 -22.35 -30.82 -3.94
N LYS A 359 -21.44 -30.00 -4.49
CA LYS A 359 -20.17 -30.44 -5.09
C LYS A 359 -19.01 -30.52 -4.12
N THR A 360 -18.52 -31.70 -3.76
CA THR A 360 -17.42 -31.89 -2.80
C THR A 360 -16.15 -31.05 -3.11
N VAL A 361 -15.64 -30.32 -2.11
CA VAL A 361 -14.46 -29.44 -2.26
C VAL A 361 -13.24 -30.06 -1.57
N CYS A 362 -12.10 -30.03 -2.26
CA CYS A 362 -10.77 -30.28 -1.69
C CYS A 362 -9.88 -29.04 -1.83
N CYS A 363 -9.28 -28.60 -0.72
CA CYS A 363 -8.32 -27.50 -0.73
C CYS A 363 -6.92 -28.01 -0.35
N VAL A 364 -5.94 -27.77 -1.23
CA VAL A 364 -4.54 -28.21 -1.10
C VAL A 364 -3.59 -27.02 -1.15
N THR A 365 -3.11 -26.59 0.02
CA THR A 365 -2.21 -25.43 0.17
C THR A 365 -1.16 -25.65 1.27
N GLN A 366 0.00 -24.97 1.15
CA GLN A 366 0.97 -24.87 2.26
C GLN A 366 0.51 -23.91 3.35
N ARG A 367 -0.38 -22.98 3.02
CA ARG A 367 -0.83 -21.91 3.90
C ARG A 367 -1.84 -22.46 4.89
N ARG A 368 -1.34 -23.02 6.01
CA ARG A 368 -2.16 -23.45 7.17
C ARG A 368 -3.21 -22.44 7.57
N GLN A 369 -2.87 -21.15 7.51
CA GLN A 369 -3.77 -20.07 7.86
C GLN A 369 -4.94 -19.97 6.87
N MET A 370 -4.71 -20.14 5.56
CA MET A 370 -5.77 -20.12 4.55
C MET A 370 -6.75 -21.26 4.78
N VAL A 371 -6.25 -22.49 5.01
CA VAL A 371 -7.09 -23.64 5.38
C VAL A 371 -7.92 -23.36 6.62
N LYS A 372 -7.29 -22.80 7.66
CA LYS A 372 -7.99 -22.50 8.91
C LYS A 372 -9.08 -21.46 8.70
N THR A 373 -8.79 -20.36 8.02
CA THR A 373 -9.74 -19.29 7.75
C THR A 373 -10.88 -19.78 6.85
N LEU A 374 -10.56 -20.41 5.72
CA LEU A 374 -11.55 -20.96 4.79
C LEU A 374 -12.41 -22.03 5.48
N GLY A 375 -11.79 -22.93 6.26
CA GLY A 375 -12.48 -23.94 7.03
C GLY A 375 -13.42 -23.37 8.10
N GLN A 376 -12.98 -22.35 8.85
CA GLN A 376 -13.81 -21.66 9.84
C GLN A 376 -15.01 -20.95 9.20
N GLU A 377 -14.79 -20.26 8.10
CA GLU A 377 -15.83 -19.53 7.38
C GLU A 377 -16.86 -20.47 6.74
N LEU A 378 -16.41 -21.52 6.06
CA LEU A 378 -17.32 -22.53 5.53
C LEU A 378 -18.11 -23.21 6.66
N THR A 379 -17.46 -23.54 7.78
CA THR A 379 -18.14 -24.12 8.96
C THR A 379 -19.18 -23.16 9.53
N ALA A 380 -18.87 -21.87 9.63
CA ALA A 380 -19.80 -20.84 10.08
C ALA A 380 -21.02 -20.73 9.14
N ARG A 381 -20.84 -21.03 7.85
CA ARG A 381 -21.92 -21.10 6.84
C ARG A 381 -22.61 -22.46 6.78
N GLY A 382 -22.35 -23.37 7.72
CA GLY A 382 -22.98 -24.70 7.80
C GLY A 382 -22.43 -25.75 6.82
N ILE A 383 -21.26 -25.50 6.24
CA ILE A 383 -20.67 -26.33 5.19
C ILE A 383 -19.64 -27.28 5.82
N THR A 384 -20.00 -28.56 5.95
CA THR A 384 -19.20 -29.56 6.72
C THR A 384 -18.42 -30.57 5.87
N TRP A 385 -18.59 -30.55 4.55
CA TRP A 385 -18.12 -31.62 3.66
C TRP A 385 -16.87 -31.26 2.84
N ALA A 386 -16.24 -30.13 3.15
CA ALA A 386 -14.95 -29.76 2.56
C ALA A 386 -13.80 -30.53 3.25
N LYS A 387 -12.99 -31.24 2.46
CA LYS A 387 -11.74 -31.84 2.96
C LYS A 387 -10.60 -30.85 2.78
N TYR A 388 -9.98 -30.45 3.87
CA TYR A 388 -8.80 -29.62 3.86
C TYR A 388 -7.56 -30.46 4.13
N ASP A 389 -6.57 -30.36 3.25
CA ASP A 389 -5.28 -31.02 3.48
C ASP A 389 -4.14 -29.99 3.47
N VAL A 390 -3.36 -30.02 4.56
CA VAL A 390 -2.15 -29.20 4.72
C VAL A 390 -0.97 -30.13 4.58
N TYR A 391 -0.28 -30.04 3.44
CA TYR A 391 0.58 -31.12 2.98
C TYR A 391 2.01 -31.13 3.53
N ASN A 392 2.26 -30.70 4.77
CA ASN A 392 3.61 -30.75 5.35
C ASN A 392 4.22 -32.18 5.44
N ARG A 393 3.47 -33.22 5.09
CA ARG A 393 3.88 -34.63 5.06
C ARG A 393 4.32 -35.01 3.65
N SER A 394 5.43 -35.74 3.52
CA SER A 394 6.13 -36.10 2.27
C SER A 394 5.43 -37.17 1.41
N GLY A 395 4.10 -37.22 1.36
CA GLY A 395 3.33 -38.23 0.60
C GLY A 395 2.59 -37.66 -0.62
N VAL A 396 2.49 -38.47 -1.67
CA VAL A 396 1.47 -38.27 -2.73
C VAL A 396 0.10 -38.31 -2.05
N ILE A 397 -0.77 -37.34 -2.32
CA ILE A 397 -2.15 -37.39 -1.83
C ILE A 397 -2.88 -38.35 -2.76
N GLU A 398 -3.17 -39.57 -2.31
CA GLU A 398 -4.09 -40.45 -3.02
C GLU A 398 -5.47 -39.79 -3.01
N MET A 399 -5.78 -39.14 -4.12
CA MET A 399 -7.06 -38.51 -4.36
C MET A 399 -8.09 -39.61 -4.58
N GLY A 400 -9.01 -39.77 -3.63
CA GLY A 400 -10.19 -40.61 -3.85
C GLY A 400 -11.02 -40.07 -5.03
N PRO A 401 -11.81 -40.91 -5.73
CA PRO A 401 -12.56 -40.55 -6.94
C PRO A 401 -13.73 -39.57 -6.71
N VAL A 402 -13.77 -38.85 -5.60
CA VAL A 402 -15.00 -38.25 -5.05
C VAL A 402 -14.98 -36.71 -5.05
N PHE A 403 -13.86 -36.04 -5.36
CA PHE A 403 -13.79 -34.57 -5.29
C PHE A 403 -14.17 -33.90 -6.61
N GLN A 404 -15.14 -33.00 -6.54
CA GLN A 404 -15.67 -32.27 -7.70
C GLN A 404 -15.05 -30.87 -7.84
N VAL A 405 -14.66 -30.22 -6.75
CA VAL A 405 -14.01 -28.91 -6.78
C VAL A 405 -12.67 -28.97 -6.09
N MET A 406 -11.67 -28.38 -6.72
CA MET A 406 -10.29 -28.39 -6.28
C MET A 406 -9.74 -26.96 -6.16
N ILE A 407 -9.18 -26.62 -5.00
CA ILE A 407 -8.54 -25.33 -4.74
C ILE A 407 -7.07 -25.59 -4.49
N ILE A 408 -6.21 -25.00 -5.33
CA ILE A 408 -4.77 -25.30 -5.31
C ILE A 408 -3.94 -24.03 -5.16
N ASP A 409 -2.88 -24.17 -4.39
CA ASP A 409 -1.73 -23.26 -4.39
C ASP A 409 -0.65 -23.80 -5.35
N TYR A 410 0.13 -22.92 -5.97
CA TYR A 410 1.11 -23.29 -7.01
C TYR A 410 2.12 -24.36 -6.56
N GLU A 411 2.49 -24.33 -5.29
CA GLU A 411 3.49 -25.23 -4.71
C GLU A 411 3.00 -26.69 -4.63
N SER A 412 1.69 -26.91 -4.80
CA SER A 412 1.00 -28.18 -4.61
C SER A 412 0.85 -29.02 -5.89
N LEU A 413 1.17 -28.47 -7.06
CA LEU A 413 0.77 -29.02 -8.36
C LEU A 413 1.20 -30.46 -8.62
N TRP A 414 2.45 -30.79 -8.28
CA TRP A 414 3.03 -32.11 -8.54
C TRP A 414 2.39 -33.27 -7.78
N ARG A 415 1.56 -32.98 -6.77
CA ARG A 415 0.87 -33.99 -5.96
C ARG A 415 -0.48 -34.41 -6.53
N LEU A 416 -0.96 -33.73 -7.55
CA LEU A 416 -2.22 -34.01 -8.20
C LEU A 416 -1.96 -34.97 -9.35
N GLN A 417 -2.27 -36.24 -9.14
CA GLN A 417 -2.20 -37.27 -10.17
C GLN A 417 -3.56 -37.99 -10.24
N ASN A 418 -4.09 -38.15 -11.45
CA ASN A 418 -5.24 -39.03 -11.77
C ASN A 418 -6.60 -38.70 -11.08
N GLY A 419 -7.31 -37.67 -11.56
CA GLY A 419 -8.71 -37.38 -11.19
C GLY A 419 -9.44 -36.52 -12.24
N LYS A 420 -10.77 -36.50 -12.24
CA LYS A 420 -11.56 -35.53 -13.03
C LYS A 420 -12.18 -34.51 -12.07
N TYR A 421 -12.12 -33.24 -12.41
CA TYR A 421 -12.64 -32.14 -11.58
C TYR A 421 -13.72 -31.37 -12.34
N ASP A 422 -14.72 -30.84 -11.63
CA ASP A 422 -15.69 -29.90 -12.20
C ASP A 422 -15.10 -28.47 -12.23
N LEU A 423 -14.34 -28.09 -11.19
CA LEU A 423 -13.67 -26.79 -11.09
C LEU A 423 -12.29 -26.91 -10.45
N VAL A 424 -11.29 -26.23 -11.01
CA VAL A 424 -10.01 -25.96 -10.35
C VAL A 424 -9.78 -24.45 -10.17
N ILE A 425 -9.46 -24.02 -8.95
CA ILE A 425 -9.05 -22.64 -8.64
C ILE A 425 -7.54 -22.62 -8.37
N SER A 426 -6.78 -21.87 -9.16
CA SER A 426 -5.34 -21.67 -9.01
C SER A 426 -5.04 -20.28 -8.42
N ASP A 427 -4.54 -20.21 -7.20
CA ASP A 427 -4.02 -18.97 -6.61
C ASP A 427 -2.59 -18.68 -7.12
N GLU A 428 -2.27 -17.41 -7.34
CA GLU A 428 -0.96 -16.93 -7.82
C GLU A 428 -0.54 -17.55 -9.15
N TYR A 429 -1.47 -17.62 -10.11
CA TYR A 429 -1.20 -18.28 -11.39
C TYR A 429 -0.02 -17.66 -12.15
N ARG A 430 0.28 -16.36 -11.96
CA ARG A 430 1.46 -15.76 -12.58
C ARG A 430 2.74 -16.32 -12.00
N SER A 431 2.78 -16.59 -10.70
CA SER A 431 3.88 -17.30 -10.06
C SER A 431 4.03 -18.70 -10.65
N ILE A 432 2.92 -19.41 -10.93
CA ILE A 432 2.92 -20.71 -11.63
C ILE A 432 3.59 -20.56 -13.01
N ILE A 433 3.08 -19.66 -13.86
CA ILE A 433 3.58 -19.47 -15.22
C ILE A 433 5.04 -19.00 -15.24
N THR A 434 5.41 -18.09 -14.35
CA THR A 434 6.79 -17.61 -14.22
C THR A 434 7.73 -18.73 -13.77
N ALA A 435 7.29 -19.57 -12.82
CA ALA A 435 8.06 -20.72 -12.36
C ALA A 435 8.19 -21.78 -13.46
N MET A 436 7.13 -22.00 -14.26
CA MET A 436 7.17 -22.87 -15.43
C MET A 436 8.14 -22.35 -16.49
N ASN A 437 8.35 -21.04 -16.62
CA ASN A 437 9.26 -20.46 -17.61
C ASN A 437 10.68 -20.18 -17.10
N SER A 438 10.93 -20.26 -15.79
CA SER A 438 12.24 -20.00 -15.20
C SER A 438 13.30 -21.02 -15.62
N ARG A 439 14.49 -20.53 -16.02
CA ARG A 439 15.68 -21.35 -16.33
C ARG A 439 16.25 -22.07 -15.10
N THR A 440 15.95 -21.60 -13.89
CA THR A 440 16.50 -22.19 -12.64
C THR A 440 15.80 -23.47 -12.21
N ASN A 441 14.65 -23.81 -12.81
CA ASN A 441 13.84 -24.96 -12.41
C ASN A 441 14.25 -26.30 -13.05
N GLY A 442 15.27 -26.32 -13.91
CA GLY A 442 15.95 -27.53 -14.40
C GLY A 442 15.00 -28.69 -14.76
N SER A 443 15.24 -29.87 -14.18
CA SER A 443 14.47 -31.10 -14.41
C SER A 443 13.03 -31.09 -13.89
N ARG A 444 12.64 -30.11 -13.05
CA ARG A 444 11.26 -29.96 -12.55
C ARG A 444 10.39 -29.12 -13.47
N LYS A 445 10.97 -28.46 -14.47
CA LYS A 445 10.24 -27.61 -15.44
C LYS A 445 9.20 -28.43 -16.21
N ALA A 446 9.62 -29.56 -16.78
CA ALA A 446 8.74 -30.49 -17.49
C ALA A 446 7.66 -31.02 -16.53
N LEU A 447 8.05 -31.49 -15.34
CA LEU A 447 7.10 -32.02 -14.36
C LEU A 447 6.02 -31.00 -13.95
N ASN A 448 6.39 -29.75 -13.66
CA ASN A 448 5.41 -28.73 -13.26
C ASN A 448 4.49 -28.33 -14.42
N TYR A 449 5.03 -28.22 -15.63
CA TYR A 449 4.24 -27.94 -16.82
C TYR A 449 3.28 -29.09 -17.12
N ASP A 450 3.76 -30.34 -17.12
CA ASP A 450 2.96 -31.54 -17.34
C ASP A 450 1.85 -31.68 -16.28
N CYS A 451 2.16 -31.41 -15.00
CA CYS A 451 1.15 -31.44 -13.94
C CYS A 451 0.11 -30.32 -14.09
N TYR A 452 0.52 -29.11 -14.51
CA TYR A 452 -0.42 -28.01 -14.71
C TYR A 452 -1.29 -28.22 -15.96
N GLU A 453 -0.71 -28.73 -17.04
CA GLU A 453 -1.41 -29.15 -18.25
C GLU A 453 -2.43 -30.25 -17.94
N GLN A 454 -2.03 -31.29 -17.22
CA GLN A 454 -2.93 -32.34 -16.74
C GLN A 454 -4.07 -31.74 -15.94
N LEU A 455 -3.78 -30.84 -15.01
CA LEU A 455 -4.81 -30.22 -14.18
C LEU A 455 -5.83 -29.41 -14.97
N ILE A 456 -5.39 -28.63 -15.97
CA ILE A 456 -6.28 -27.84 -16.84
C ILE A 456 -7.11 -28.74 -17.77
N THR A 457 -6.53 -29.85 -18.24
CA THR A 457 -7.21 -30.82 -19.11
C THR A 457 -8.17 -31.73 -18.35
N MET A 458 -7.94 -31.93 -17.05
CA MET A 458 -8.74 -32.82 -16.19
C MET A 458 -9.90 -32.10 -15.49
N SER A 459 -10.00 -30.78 -15.59
CA SER A 459 -11.06 -29.97 -14.99
C SER A 459 -12.08 -29.51 -16.03
N ASP A 460 -13.37 -29.47 -15.70
CA ASP A 460 -14.39 -28.90 -16.59
C ASP A 460 -14.30 -27.36 -16.61
N LYS A 461 -13.90 -26.71 -15.50
CA LYS A 461 -13.58 -25.27 -15.45
C LYS A 461 -12.29 -24.98 -14.69
N ASN A 462 -11.60 -23.90 -15.07
CA ASN A 462 -10.41 -23.38 -14.40
C ASN A 462 -10.57 -21.90 -14.08
N VAL A 463 -10.28 -21.52 -12.85
CA VAL A 463 -10.25 -20.12 -12.39
C VAL A 463 -8.83 -19.79 -11.93
N LEU A 464 -8.20 -18.81 -12.58
CA LEU A 464 -6.83 -18.40 -12.37
C LEU A 464 -6.83 -17.05 -11.64
N LEU A 465 -6.48 -17.03 -10.35
CA LEU A 465 -6.51 -15.84 -9.51
C LEU A 465 -5.13 -15.22 -9.39
N ASP A 466 -5.01 -13.91 -9.56
CA ASP A 466 -3.81 -13.15 -9.22
C ASP A 466 -4.14 -11.77 -8.69
N ALA A 467 -3.25 -11.20 -7.88
CA ALA A 467 -3.43 -9.89 -7.25
C ALA A 467 -3.22 -8.75 -8.26
N MET A 468 -2.30 -8.96 -9.21
CA MET A 468 -1.99 -8.00 -10.27
C MET A 468 -1.69 -8.76 -11.55
N SER A 469 -2.70 -8.91 -12.41
CA SER A 469 -2.51 -9.54 -13.71
C SER A 469 -2.46 -8.49 -14.83
N SER A 470 -1.24 -8.17 -15.27
CA SER A 470 -1.03 -7.83 -16.68
C SER A 470 -0.81 -9.14 -17.43
N ILE A 471 -1.61 -9.39 -18.48
CA ILE A 471 -1.44 -10.55 -19.36
C ILE A 471 -0.30 -10.21 -20.33
N ASP A 472 0.92 -10.53 -19.92
CA ASP A 472 2.06 -10.48 -20.82
C ASP A 472 2.02 -11.62 -21.85
N SER A 473 2.91 -11.56 -22.84
CA SER A 473 2.98 -12.59 -23.90
C SER A 473 3.23 -13.98 -23.31
N SER A 474 3.99 -14.09 -22.22
CA SER A 474 4.28 -15.39 -21.60
C SER A 474 3.02 -16.05 -21.04
N VAL A 475 2.18 -15.28 -20.35
CA VAL A 475 0.88 -15.76 -19.86
C VAL A 475 -0.02 -16.15 -21.01
N ARG A 476 -0.12 -15.29 -22.03
CA ARG A 476 -0.98 -15.51 -23.20
C ARG A 476 -0.61 -16.77 -23.97
N ASP A 477 0.67 -16.95 -24.28
CA ASP A 477 1.16 -18.09 -25.05
C ASP A 477 0.90 -19.38 -24.27
N THR A 478 1.11 -19.36 -22.96
CA THR A 478 0.83 -20.52 -22.09
C THR A 478 -0.65 -20.87 -22.05
N LEU A 479 -1.55 -19.88 -21.91
CA LEU A 479 -3.00 -20.11 -21.92
C LEU A 479 -3.50 -20.57 -23.29
N SER A 480 -2.92 -20.05 -24.36
CA SER A 480 -3.25 -20.43 -25.75
C SER A 480 -2.84 -21.88 -26.02
N ASP A 481 -1.66 -22.29 -25.56
CA ASP A 481 -1.21 -23.68 -25.61
C ASP A 481 -2.20 -24.61 -24.89
N PHE A 482 -2.64 -24.24 -23.69
CA PHE A 482 -3.62 -25.03 -22.93
C PHE A 482 -5.00 -25.08 -23.61
N ALA A 483 -5.44 -23.96 -24.19
CA ALA A 483 -6.68 -23.91 -24.96
C ALA A 483 -6.62 -24.82 -26.18
N ALA A 484 -5.52 -24.78 -26.94
CA ALA A 484 -5.35 -25.58 -28.15
C ALA A 484 -5.36 -27.09 -27.86
N LYS A 485 -4.83 -27.50 -26.71
CA LYS A 485 -4.80 -28.91 -26.27
C LYS A 485 -6.17 -29.44 -25.84
N ARG A 486 -7.10 -28.56 -25.51
CA ARG A 486 -8.46 -28.89 -25.14
C ARG A 486 -9.34 -28.49 -26.31
N ALA A 487 -9.64 -29.44 -27.20
CA ALA A 487 -10.21 -29.24 -28.55
C ALA A 487 -11.54 -28.46 -28.67
N SER A 488 -12.02 -27.84 -27.59
CA SER A 488 -13.23 -27.02 -27.49
C SER A 488 -13.14 -25.93 -26.40
N ALA A 489 -11.96 -25.65 -25.84
CA ALA A 489 -11.84 -24.75 -24.69
C ALA A 489 -12.06 -23.28 -25.07
N ARG A 490 -12.98 -22.63 -24.36
CA ARG A 490 -13.21 -21.19 -24.42
C ARG A 490 -12.43 -20.50 -23.30
N VAL A 491 -11.51 -19.62 -23.67
CA VAL A 491 -10.68 -18.89 -22.71
C VAL A 491 -11.17 -17.45 -22.56
N VAL A 492 -11.41 -17.02 -21.33
CA VAL A 492 -11.66 -15.63 -20.96
C VAL A 492 -10.49 -15.15 -20.10
N ALA A 493 -9.60 -14.35 -20.69
CA ALA A 493 -8.30 -14.09 -20.11
C ALA A 493 -8.23 -12.91 -19.13
N CYS A 494 -9.26 -12.06 -18.98
CA CYS A 494 -9.22 -11.03 -17.94
C CYS A 494 -10.60 -10.52 -17.51
N ILE A 495 -10.96 -10.79 -16.27
CA ILE A 495 -12.00 -10.06 -15.55
C ILE A 495 -11.29 -9.21 -14.51
N SER A 496 -11.13 -7.92 -14.83
CA SER A 496 -10.77 -6.93 -13.84
C SER A 496 -12.01 -6.61 -13.03
N MET A 497 -11.97 -6.78 -11.71
CA MET A 497 -13.09 -6.37 -10.84
C MET A 497 -13.19 -4.85 -10.66
N ALA A 498 -12.54 -4.06 -11.52
CA ALA A 498 -12.49 -2.61 -11.43
C ALA A 498 -13.76 -1.97 -12.01
N LYS A 499 -14.86 -1.97 -11.25
CA LYS A 499 -16.03 -1.13 -11.57
C LYS A 499 -15.89 0.32 -11.06
N GLU A 500 -14.83 0.66 -10.33
CA GLU A 500 -14.59 2.03 -9.83
C GLU A 500 -13.37 2.77 -10.43
N ALA A 501 -12.58 2.15 -11.32
CA ALA A 501 -11.33 2.77 -11.79
C ALA A 501 -11.50 3.76 -12.95
N GLU A 502 -12.64 3.77 -13.66
CA GLU A 502 -12.88 4.72 -14.76
C GLU A 502 -12.96 6.19 -14.27
N GLY A 503 -13.22 6.42 -12.99
CA GLY A 503 -13.22 7.77 -12.40
C GLY A 503 -11.86 8.28 -11.91
N ARG A 504 -10.83 7.42 -11.81
CA ARG A 504 -9.56 7.74 -11.12
C ARG A 504 -8.36 7.96 -12.04
N GLY A 505 -8.52 7.85 -13.36
CA GLY A 505 -7.46 8.13 -14.33
C GLY A 505 -6.26 7.17 -14.26
N ASP A 506 -6.47 5.94 -13.76
CA ASP A 506 -5.40 4.94 -13.68
C ASP A 506 -5.13 4.32 -15.05
N TYR A 507 -3.96 4.62 -15.62
CA TYR A 507 -3.51 4.23 -16.97
C TYR A 507 -3.56 2.70 -17.21
N HIS A 508 -3.40 1.90 -16.16
CA HIS A 508 -3.41 0.43 -16.25
C HIS A 508 -4.80 -0.17 -16.52
N THR A 509 -5.87 0.56 -16.21
CA THR A 509 -7.25 0.08 -16.34
C THR A 509 -7.85 0.33 -17.72
N ALA A 510 -7.47 1.43 -18.37
CA ALA A 510 -7.87 1.69 -19.76
C ALA A 510 -7.28 0.67 -20.75
N GLU A 511 -6.05 0.20 -20.50
CA GLU A 511 -5.49 -0.94 -21.25
C GLU A 511 -6.26 -2.24 -20.94
N ALA A 512 -6.51 -2.56 -19.67
CA ALA A 512 -7.22 -3.79 -19.29
C ALA A 512 -8.59 -3.91 -19.97
N THR A 513 -9.39 -2.84 -20.01
CA THR A 513 -10.70 -2.80 -20.69
C THR A 513 -10.58 -2.94 -22.21
N LYS A 514 -9.52 -2.38 -22.82
CA LYS A 514 -9.22 -2.53 -24.24
C LYS A 514 -8.82 -3.97 -24.59
N TRP A 515 -8.15 -4.68 -23.68
CA TRP A 515 -7.71 -6.07 -23.83
C TRP A 515 -8.81 -7.09 -23.56
N THR A 516 -9.75 -6.82 -22.64
CA THR A 516 -10.93 -7.69 -22.40
C THR A 516 -11.78 -7.87 -23.66
N ARG A 517 -11.85 -6.86 -24.54
CA ARG A 517 -12.53 -6.99 -25.86
C ARG A 517 -11.74 -7.78 -26.90
N ALA A 518 -10.41 -7.80 -26.83
CA ALA A 518 -9.56 -8.47 -27.82
C ALA A 518 -9.51 -10.00 -27.65
N VAL A 519 -9.84 -10.53 -26.47
CA VAL A 519 -9.75 -11.96 -26.16
C VAL A 519 -11.06 -12.73 -26.45
N LEU A 520 -12.18 -12.03 -26.62
CA LEU A 520 -13.47 -12.67 -26.93
C LEU A 520 -13.55 -13.28 -28.35
N ASP A 521 -12.53 -13.08 -29.20
CA ASP A 521 -12.55 -13.46 -30.62
C ASP A 521 -11.65 -14.66 -31.00
N VAL A 522 -11.12 -15.41 -30.02
CA VAL A 522 -10.16 -16.50 -30.30
C VAL A 522 -10.83 -17.84 -30.70
N SER A 523 -12.16 -17.93 -30.70
CA SER A 523 -12.87 -19.18 -31.07
C SER A 523 -13.58 -19.14 -32.43
N GLY A 524 -13.10 -18.34 -33.39
CA GLY A 524 -13.51 -18.51 -34.79
C GLY A 524 -13.43 -17.28 -35.68
N ALA A 525 -12.22 -16.88 -36.09
CA ALA A 525 -12.05 -16.10 -37.32
C ALA A 525 -10.64 -16.29 -37.91
N ILE A 526 -10.63 -16.53 -39.22
CA ILE A 526 -9.48 -16.43 -40.12
C ILE A 526 -8.67 -15.18 -39.80
N LEU A 527 -7.33 -15.32 -39.75
CA LEU A 527 -6.36 -14.23 -39.77
C LEU A 527 -6.74 -13.20 -40.85
N LYS A 528 -7.42 -12.12 -40.47
CA LYS A 528 -7.40 -10.88 -41.25
C LYS A 528 -6.22 -10.08 -40.75
N GLU A 529 -5.31 -9.79 -41.67
CA GLU A 529 -4.20 -8.85 -41.48
C GLU A 529 -4.73 -7.58 -40.78
N VAL A 530 -4.17 -7.31 -39.60
CA VAL A 530 -4.28 -5.99 -38.99
C VAL A 530 -3.33 -5.11 -39.78
N GLU A 531 -3.88 -4.19 -40.59
CA GLU A 531 -3.10 -3.11 -41.19
C GLU A 531 -2.50 -2.25 -40.06
N TRP A 532 -1.18 -2.32 -39.90
CA TRP A 532 -0.45 -1.44 -38.98
C TRP A 532 -0.04 -0.18 -39.75
N GLY A 533 -0.54 0.97 -39.29
CA GLY A 533 -0.19 2.29 -39.83
C GLY A 533 1.25 2.73 -39.52
N GLU A 534 1.71 3.63 -40.40
CA GLU A 534 2.88 4.54 -40.50
C GLU A 534 4.19 4.33 -39.68
N PRO A 535 5.35 4.78 -40.22
CA PRO A 535 6.69 4.52 -39.67
C PRO A 535 6.88 5.05 -38.25
N LYS A 536 7.56 4.30 -37.37
CA LYS A 536 7.87 4.71 -35.99
C LYS A 536 9.37 4.84 -35.74
N LEU A 537 9.78 5.93 -35.08
CA LEU A 537 11.12 6.09 -34.52
C LEU A 537 11.25 5.26 -33.24
N HIS A 538 12.35 4.52 -33.09
CA HIS A 538 12.63 3.72 -31.89
C HIS A 538 13.82 4.29 -31.13
N LEU A 539 13.56 4.92 -29.98
CA LEU A 539 14.56 5.42 -29.03
C LEU A 539 15.03 4.28 -28.11
N ILE A 540 16.35 4.02 -28.06
CA ILE A 540 16.92 2.93 -27.24
C ILE A 540 17.87 3.51 -26.18
N ARG A 541 17.52 3.32 -24.90
CA ARG A 541 18.28 3.81 -23.74
C ARG A 541 19.21 2.74 -23.17
N ARG A 542 20.34 3.17 -22.63
CA ARG A 542 21.41 2.31 -22.10
C ARG A 542 21.30 2.13 -20.57
N ASP A 543 20.74 1.00 -20.11
CA ASP A 543 20.71 0.62 -18.67
C ASP A 543 21.21 -0.83 -18.41
N VAL A 544 21.90 -1.48 -19.35
CA VAL A 544 22.33 -2.89 -19.23
C VAL A 544 23.86 -3.04 -19.35
N LYS A 545 24.44 -4.03 -18.65
CA LYS A 545 25.87 -4.37 -18.71
C LYS A 545 26.32 -4.63 -20.16
N HIS A 546 27.53 -4.17 -20.46
CA HIS A 546 28.10 -3.92 -21.79
C HIS A 546 27.90 -5.04 -22.85
N ALA A 547 27.93 -6.32 -22.48
CA ALA A 547 27.87 -7.42 -23.45
C ALA A 547 26.42 -7.82 -23.83
N ASP A 548 25.47 -7.69 -22.91
CA ASP A 548 24.08 -8.12 -23.14
C ASP A 548 23.29 -7.06 -23.91
N PHE A 549 23.64 -5.78 -23.74
CA PHE A 549 23.05 -4.66 -24.47
C PHE A 549 23.35 -4.74 -25.97
N ASP A 550 24.61 -4.99 -26.33
CA ASP A 550 25.03 -5.07 -27.73
C ASP A 550 24.32 -6.24 -28.43
N HIS A 551 24.16 -7.39 -27.78
CA HIS A 551 23.51 -8.56 -28.40
C HIS A 551 22.00 -8.38 -28.62
N ALA A 552 21.31 -7.71 -27.70
CA ALA A 552 19.87 -7.40 -27.80
C ALA A 552 19.60 -6.32 -28.84
N LEU A 553 20.40 -5.24 -28.83
CA LEU A 553 20.33 -4.16 -29.81
C LEU A 553 20.54 -4.68 -31.24
N MET A 554 21.53 -5.56 -31.45
CA MET A 554 21.82 -6.11 -32.78
C MET A 554 20.70 -7.03 -33.29
N ARG A 555 20.03 -7.80 -32.42
CA ARG A 555 18.84 -8.59 -32.81
C ARG A 555 17.66 -7.70 -33.18
N MET A 556 17.41 -6.65 -32.40
CA MET A 556 16.34 -5.69 -32.69
C MET A 556 16.59 -4.97 -34.00
N CYS A 557 17.83 -4.50 -34.26
CA CYS A 557 18.19 -3.85 -35.51
C CYS A 557 18.04 -4.81 -36.72
N ALA A 558 18.44 -6.08 -36.58
CA ALA A 558 18.29 -7.07 -37.64
C ALA A 558 16.81 -7.40 -37.94
N ASP A 559 15.96 -7.49 -36.92
CA ASP A 559 14.53 -7.73 -37.13
C ASP A 559 13.80 -6.49 -37.67
N ALA A 560 14.24 -5.29 -37.29
CA ALA A 560 13.69 -4.03 -37.79
C ALA A 560 14.14 -3.78 -39.25
N ALA A 561 15.38 -4.10 -39.62
CA ALA A 561 15.88 -4.02 -40.99
C ALA A 561 15.09 -4.91 -41.96
N LYS A 562 14.64 -6.10 -41.51
CA LYS A 562 13.74 -6.96 -42.31
C LYS A 562 12.38 -6.32 -42.59
N ARG A 563 11.95 -5.33 -41.79
CA ARG A 563 10.60 -4.77 -41.81
C ARG A 563 10.46 -3.47 -42.61
N ARG A 564 11.57 -2.97 -43.20
CA ARG A 564 11.70 -1.78 -44.06
C ARG A 564 11.28 -0.46 -43.35
N HIS A 565 12.20 0.50 -43.33
CA HIS A 565 12.11 1.85 -42.73
C HIS A 565 12.28 1.92 -41.21
N VAL A 566 13.52 2.15 -40.75
CA VAL A 566 13.86 2.32 -39.34
C VAL A 566 14.93 3.41 -39.18
N GLY A 567 14.71 4.36 -38.28
CA GLY A 567 15.74 5.27 -37.77
C GLY A 567 16.24 4.79 -36.41
N VAL A 568 17.56 4.78 -36.20
CA VAL A 568 18.17 4.39 -34.91
C VAL A 568 19.03 5.54 -34.39
N ALA A 569 18.71 6.03 -33.19
CA ALA A 569 19.52 7.03 -32.48
C ALA A 569 20.47 6.33 -31.50
N CYS A 570 21.76 6.67 -31.57
CA CYS A 570 22.82 6.07 -30.74
C CYS A 570 23.48 7.13 -29.84
N CYS A 571 23.69 6.81 -28.57
CA CYS A 571 24.34 7.70 -27.59
C CYS A 571 25.89 7.55 -27.54
N SER A 572 26.48 6.77 -28.45
CA SER A 572 27.94 6.69 -28.58
C SER A 572 28.36 6.27 -29.98
N LYS A 573 29.49 6.83 -30.44
CA LYS A 573 30.10 6.51 -31.75
C LYS A 573 30.32 5.02 -31.97
N ARG A 574 30.80 4.29 -30.94
CA ARG A 574 31.06 2.85 -31.03
C ARG A 574 29.78 2.02 -31.23
N THR A 575 28.68 2.40 -30.59
CA THR A 575 27.37 1.76 -30.80
C THR A 575 26.83 2.08 -32.19
N ALA A 576 27.00 3.32 -32.65
CA ALA A 576 26.60 3.72 -33.99
C ALA A 576 27.35 2.95 -35.09
N GLU A 577 28.66 2.77 -34.95
CA GLU A 577 29.48 1.98 -35.89
C GLU A 577 29.05 0.50 -35.93
N ALA A 578 28.73 -0.10 -34.77
CA ALA A 578 28.22 -1.47 -34.70
C ALA A 578 26.84 -1.61 -35.36
N VAL A 579 25.94 -0.66 -35.10
CA VAL A 579 24.60 -0.62 -35.70
C VAL A 579 24.68 -0.40 -37.21
N ALA A 580 25.51 0.55 -37.67
CA ALA A 580 25.75 0.79 -39.09
C ALA A 580 26.29 -0.46 -39.81
N SER A 581 27.24 -1.18 -39.21
CA SER A 581 27.78 -2.42 -39.80
C SER A 581 26.71 -3.51 -39.97
N VAL A 582 25.76 -3.62 -39.04
CA VAL A 582 24.64 -4.56 -39.19
C VAL A 582 23.68 -4.09 -40.26
N LEU A 583 23.36 -2.80 -40.31
CA LEU A 583 22.45 -2.25 -41.31
C LEU A 583 23.00 -2.36 -42.74
N ASP A 584 24.30 -2.18 -42.93
CA ASP A 584 24.98 -2.38 -44.22
C ASP A 584 24.83 -3.81 -44.75
N GLN A 585 24.76 -4.82 -43.87
CA GLN A 585 24.50 -6.22 -44.27
C GLN A 585 23.09 -6.41 -44.86
N TYR A 586 22.17 -5.47 -44.62
CA TYR A 586 20.78 -5.50 -45.09
C TYR A 586 20.44 -4.39 -46.11
N ALA A 587 21.41 -3.54 -46.47
CA ALA A 587 21.23 -2.38 -47.36
C ALA A 587 20.88 -2.71 -48.82
N GLY A 588 20.83 -4.00 -49.20
CA GLY A 588 20.28 -4.44 -50.49
C GLY A 588 18.77 -4.27 -50.63
N ALA A 589 18.05 -3.94 -49.56
CA ALA A 589 16.62 -3.62 -49.59
C ALA A 589 16.42 -2.10 -49.76
N SER A 590 15.65 -1.71 -50.78
CA SER A 590 15.47 -0.33 -51.29
C SER A 590 14.71 0.65 -50.36
N GLY A 591 15.03 0.69 -49.07
CA GLY A 591 14.50 1.67 -48.11
C GLY A 591 15.64 2.31 -47.33
N GLY A 592 15.72 3.64 -47.35
CA GLY A 592 16.77 4.39 -46.66
C GLY A 592 16.78 4.12 -45.15
N VAL A 593 17.97 3.97 -44.59
CA VAL A 593 18.20 3.82 -43.14
C VAL A 593 19.06 4.99 -42.68
N GLY A 594 18.60 5.71 -41.66
CA GLY A 594 19.32 6.81 -41.04
C GLY A 594 19.82 6.42 -39.65
N VAL A 595 21.11 6.67 -39.36
CA VAL A 595 21.69 6.55 -38.02
C VAL A 595 22.07 7.95 -37.56
N TRP A 596 21.59 8.36 -36.39
CA TRP A 596 21.93 9.65 -35.77
C TRP A 596 22.65 9.47 -34.44
N ILE A 597 23.67 10.30 -34.19
CA ILE A 597 24.54 10.22 -33.03
C ILE A 597 24.42 11.52 -32.24
N SER A 598 24.03 11.45 -30.96
CA SER A 598 24.14 12.57 -30.02
C SER A 598 25.29 12.30 -29.06
N ASP A 599 26.22 13.26 -28.96
CA ASP A 599 27.40 13.18 -28.10
C ASP A 599 27.13 13.64 -26.64
N SER A 600 25.98 14.25 -26.35
CA SER A 600 25.77 14.98 -25.09
C SER A 600 25.13 14.15 -23.97
N GLY A 601 24.41 13.06 -24.30
CA GLY A 601 23.62 12.30 -23.33
C GLY A 601 22.54 13.14 -22.61
N ASN A 602 22.24 14.34 -23.10
CA ASN A 602 21.30 15.27 -22.48
C ASN A 602 19.85 14.94 -22.91
N HIS A 603 18.93 14.94 -21.94
CA HIS A 603 17.54 14.52 -22.13
C HIS A 603 16.76 15.49 -23.03
N ASP A 604 17.02 16.78 -22.88
CA ASP A 604 16.29 17.84 -23.58
C ASP A 604 16.55 17.78 -25.10
N GLU A 605 17.76 17.40 -25.53
CA GLU A 605 18.08 17.23 -26.95
C GLU A 605 17.35 16.04 -27.60
N LEU A 606 16.99 15.00 -26.83
CA LEU A 606 16.28 13.84 -27.36
C LEU A 606 14.80 14.12 -27.63
N GLU A 607 14.18 14.99 -26.83
CA GLU A 607 12.79 15.44 -27.05
C GLU A 607 12.70 16.38 -28.25
N ASP A 608 13.66 17.30 -28.39
CA ASP A 608 13.78 18.18 -29.57
C ASP A 608 14.01 17.37 -30.86
N LEU A 609 14.76 16.27 -30.78
CA LEU A 609 15.02 15.37 -31.91
C LEU A 609 13.79 14.57 -32.35
N GLN A 610 12.99 14.09 -31.40
CA GLN A 610 11.72 13.41 -31.73
C GLN A 610 10.78 14.41 -32.43
N ALA A 611 10.69 15.64 -31.91
CA ALA A 611 9.87 16.69 -32.51
C ALA A 611 10.31 17.05 -33.95
N ALA A 612 11.61 17.02 -34.24
CA ALA A 612 12.16 17.27 -35.58
C ALA A 612 11.96 16.09 -36.55
N TRP A 613 11.85 14.86 -36.07
CA TRP A 613 11.53 13.68 -36.88
C TRP A 613 10.03 13.59 -37.22
N ASP A 614 9.18 14.04 -36.29
CA ASP A 614 7.73 14.05 -36.48
C ASP A 614 7.27 15.17 -37.46
N GLN A 615 8.11 16.17 -37.73
CA GLN A 615 7.95 17.15 -38.82
C GLN A 615 8.46 16.61 -40.15
#